data_AF-W9V4Y4-F1
#
_entry.id   AF-W9V4Y4-F1
#
_cell.length_a   1.000
_cell.length_b   1.000
_cell.length_c   1.000
_cell.angle_alpha   90.00
_cell.angle_beta   90.00
_cell.angle_gamma   90.00
#
_symmetry.space_group_name_H-M   'P 1'
#
loop_
_entity.id
_entity.type
_entity.pdbx_description
1 polymer ?
#
loop_
_entity_poly.entity_id
_entity_poly.type
_entity_poly.pdbx_seq_one_letter_code
_entity_poly.pdbx_strand_id
1 'polypeptide(L)'
;MSTRAICEQLLPRLQSADDYLGIIDAQENTLQILCDPDAKRYWVELPIDAAKASYGRHMEYDELRDLMMALPDVFDREAIPGLEYRPW
;
A
#
# COMPACT_ATOMS: atom_id res chain seq x y z
N MET A 1 -14.75 8.23 -2.75
CA MET A 1 -13.72 8.96 -3.55
C MET A 1 -13.11 7.96 -4.53
N SER A 2 -12.80 8.36 -5.76
CA SER A 2 -12.13 7.46 -6.71
C SER A 2 -10.67 7.25 -6.30
N THR A 3 -10.15 6.04 -6.49
CA THR A 3 -8.73 5.66 -6.30
C THR A 3 -7.76 6.60 -7.00
N ARG A 4 -8.18 7.16 -8.14
CA ARG A 4 -7.44 8.21 -8.87
C ARG A 4 -7.27 9.50 -8.08
N ALA A 5 -8.30 9.95 -7.34
CA ALA A 5 -8.20 11.14 -6.51
C ALA A 5 -7.25 10.92 -5.32
N ILE A 6 -7.18 9.69 -4.81
CA ILE A 6 -6.21 9.29 -3.78
C ILE A 6 -4.79 9.37 -4.37
N CYS A 7 -4.56 8.85 -5.58
CA CYS A 7 -3.27 8.97 -6.26
C CYS A 7 -2.83 10.43 -6.41
N GLU A 8 -3.71 11.26 -6.98
CA GLU A 8 -3.36 12.61 -7.40
C GLU A 8 -3.19 13.57 -6.21
N GLN A 9 -3.87 13.32 -5.08
CA GLN A 9 -3.87 14.23 -3.93
C GLN A 9 -3.11 13.72 -2.71
N LEU A 10 -3.03 12.41 -2.51
CA LEU A 10 -2.45 11.81 -1.30
C LEU A 10 -1.04 11.25 -1.55
N LEU A 11 -0.73 10.68 -2.71
CA LEU A 11 0.64 10.22 -3.01
C LEU A 11 1.68 11.36 -2.93
N PRO A 12 1.44 12.57 -3.48
CA PRO A 12 2.40 13.66 -3.36
C PRO A 12 2.58 14.17 -1.93
N ARG A 13 1.71 13.77 -0.98
CA ARG A 13 1.83 14.13 0.43
C ARG A 13 2.67 13.14 1.23
N LEU A 14 2.92 11.93 0.70
CA LEU A 14 3.84 10.96 1.28
C LEU A 14 5.29 11.37 0.96
N GLN A 15 5.82 12.35 1.69
CA GLN A 15 7.18 12.87 1.48
C GLN A 15 8.12 12.66 2.67
N SER A 16 7.57 12.39 3.86
CA SER A 16 8.31 12.25 5.11
C SER A 16 8.19 10.84 5.67
N ALA A 17 9.16 10.41 6.49
CA ALA A 17 9.13 9.10 7.17
C ALA A 17 7.86 8.86 8.01
N ASP A 18 7.28 9.93 8.56
CA ASP A 18 6.07 9.87 9.39
C ASP A 18 4.78 9.89 8.54
N ASP A 19 4.88 10.12 7.23
CA ASP A 19 3.73 10.14 6.34
C ASP A 19 3.39 8.70 5.94
N TYR A 20 2.18 8.26 6.32
CA TYR A 20 1.61 7.00 5.88
C TYR A 20 0.20 7.19 5.34
N LEU A 21 -0.23 6.27 4.49
CA LEU A 21 -1.55 6.21 3.91
C LEU A 21 -2.15 4.83 4.21
N GLY A 22 -3.23 4.81 4.99
CA GLY A 22 -4.06 3.63 5.19
C GLY A 22 -5.31 3.70 4.30
N ILE A 23 -5.53 2.69 3.48
CA ILE A 23 -6.73 2.53 2.66
C ILE A 23 -7.46 1.30 3.14
N ILE A 24 -8.77 1.41 3.37
CA ILE A 24 -9.60 0.30 3.80
C ILE A 24 -10.53 -0.07 2.65
N ASP A 25 -10.59 -1.36 2.31
CA ASP A 25 -11.49 -1.89 1.29
C ASP A 25 -12.88 -2.23 1.85
N ALA A 26 -13.75 -2.77 1.00
CA ALA A 26 -15.10 -3.16 1.39
C ALA A 26 -15.18 -4.40 2.31
N GLN A 27 -14.09 -5.16 2.45
CA GLN A 27 -13.96 -6.32 3.33
C GLN A 27 -13.19 -6.00 4.62
N GLU A 28 -12.99 -4.72 4.92
CA GLU A 28 -12.22 -4.23 6.08
C GLU A 28 -10.72 -4.60 6.04
N ASN A 29 -10.19 -5.01 4.87
CA ASN A 29 -8.75 -5.15 4.72
C ASN A 29 -8.12 -3.77 4.62
N THR A 30 -7.01 -3.58 5.34
CA THR A 30 -6.30 -2.31 5.38
C THR A 30 -5.01 -2.42 4.58
N LEU A 31 -4.88 -1.69 3.48
CA LEU A 31 -3.62 -1.49 2.78
C LEU A 31 -2.89 -0.30 3.38
N GLN A 32 -1.68 -0.51 3.88
CA GLN A 32 -0.84 0.53 4.46
C GLN A 32 0.31 0.84 3.51
N ILE A 33 0.55 2.12 3.29
CA ILE A 33 1.63 2.62 2.45
C ILE A 33 2.44 3.58 3.31
N LEU A 34 3.70 3.26 3.56
CA LEU A 34 4.64 4.09 4.31
C LEU A 34 5.71 4.63 3.37
N CYS A 35 6.07 5.91 3.54
CA CYS A 35 7.21 6.49 2.84
C CYS A 35 8.51 6.04 3.51
N ASP A 36 9.41 5.42 2.75
CA ASP A 36 10.78 5.13 3.18
C ASP A 36 11.74 6.15 2.53
N PRO A 37 12.06 7.25 3.24
CA PRO A 37 12.93 8.29 2.70
C PRO A 37 14.38 7.85 2.55
N ASP A 38 14.83 6.84 3.31
CA ASP A 38 16.20 6.32 3.22
C ASP A 38 16.39 5.53 1.93
N ALA A 39 15.39 4.73 1.56
CA ALA A 39 15.39 3.96 0.30
C ALA A 39 14.85 4.75 -0.90
N LYS A 40 14.28 5.95 -0.69
CA LYS A 40 13.48 6.70 -1.68
C LYS A 40 12.36 5.87 -2.30
N ARG A 41 11.76 4.99 -1.50
CA ARG A 41 10.75 4.00 -1.90
C ARG A 41 9.55 4.09 -0.99
N TYR A 42 8.51 3.35 -1.35
CA TYR A 42 7.30 3.19 -0.56
C TYR A 42 7.19 1.76 -0.10
N TRP A 43 7.01 1.55 1.19
CA TRP A 43 6.67 0.25 1.75
C TRP A 43 5.16 0.08 1.69
N VAL A 44 4.68 -0.87 0.90
CA VAL A 44 3.26 -1.21 0.79
C VAL A 44 3.05 -2.52 1.53
N GLU A 45 2.16 -2.54 2.50
CA GLU A 45 1.84 -3.73 3.27
C GLU A 45 0.35 -3.94 3.52
N LEU A 46 -0.02 -5.21 3.62
CA LEU A 46 -1.35 -5.70 3.91
C LEU A 46 -1.26 -6.58 5.18
N PRO A 47 -1.51 -6.04 6.38
CA PRO A 47 -1.62 -6.83 7.60
C PRO A 47 -2.74 -7.88 7.49
N ILE A 48 -2.45 -9.07 8.02
CA ILE A 48 -3.39 -10.17 8.20
C ILE A 48 -3.41 -10.51 9.69
N ASP A 49 -4.38 -9.93 10.39
CA ASP A 49 -4.57 -10.14 11.83
C ASP A 49 -4.80 -11.62 12.17
N ALA A 50 -5.57 -12.33 11.34
CA ALA A 50 -5.86 -13.74 11.54
C ALA A 50 -4.61 -14.64 11.53
N ALA A 51 -3.57 -14.24 10.78
CA ALA A 51 -2.33 -14.99 10.64
C ALA A 51 -1.17 -14.41 11.46
N LYS A 52 -1.37 -13.27 12.15
CA LYS A 52 -0.27 -12.47 12.74
C LYS A 52 0.88 -12.30 11.73
N ALA A 53 0.49 -11.90 10.53
CA ALA A 53 1.41 -11.69 9.41
C ALA A 53 1.11 -10.37 8.73
N SER A 54 2.03 -9.89 7.90
CA SER A 54 1.75 -8.89 6.89
C SER A 54 2.31 -9.35 5.55
N TYR A 55 1.62 -8.99 4.48
CA TYR A 55 2.11 -9.14 3.12
C TYR A 55 2.66 -7.81 2.67
N GLY A 56 3.98 -7.69 2.53
CA GLY A 56 4.64 -6.42 2.28
C GLY A 56 5.61 -6.44 1.10
N ARG A 57 5.78 -5.29 0.45
CA ARG A 57 6.80 -5.09 -0.60
C ARG A 57 7.21 -3.62 -0.68
N HIS A 58 8.48 -3.39 -1.01
CA HIS A 58 8.96 -2.07 -1.43
C HIS A 58 8.60 -1.81 -2.89
N MET A 59 8.04 -0.64 -3.15
CA MET A 59 7.66 -0.17 -4.47
C MET A 59 8.26 1.21 -4.74
N GLU A 60 8.67 1.46 -5.97
CA GLU A 60 9.01 2.81 -6.44
C GLU A 60 7.73 3.65 -6.64
N TYR A 61 7.87 4.98 -6.77
CA TYR A 61 6.73 5.88 -6.98
C TYR A 61 5.87 5.47 -8.20
N ASP A 62 6.50 5.13 -9.32
CA ASP A 62 5.80 4.73 -10.54
C ASP A 62 5.03 3.41 -10.35
N GLU A 63 5.62 2.42 -9.66
CA GLU A 63 4.96 1.16 -9.33
C GLU A 63 3.75 1.37 -8.42
N LEU A 64 3.90 2.23 -7.42
CA LEU A 64 2.82 2.59 -6.50
C LEU A 64 1.69 3.33 -7.22
N ARG A 65 2.02 4.27 -8.12
CA ARG A 65 1.02 4.96 -8.94
C ARG A 65 0.24 3.97 -9.79
N ASP A 66 0.92 3.03 -10.44
CA ASP A 66 0.29 2.05 -11.31
C ASP A 66 -0.60 1.09 -10.50
N LEU A 67 -0.14 0.65 -9.33
CA LEU A 67 -0.94 -0.12 -8.37
C LEU A 67 -2.21 0.63 -7.97
N MET A 68 -2.09 1.91 -7.65
CA MET A 68 -3.21 2.72 -7.19
C MET A 68 -4.22 3.03 -8.32
N MET A 69 -3.77 3.09 -9.58
CA MET A 69 -4.66 3.19 -10.74
C MET A 69 -5.37 1.86 -11.05
N ALA A 70 -4.69 0.74 -10.83
CA ALA A 70 -5.23 -0.61 -10.99
C ALA A 70 -5.81 -1.19 -9.69
N LEU A 71 -6.04 -0.34 -8.68
CA LEU A 71 -6.35 -0.78 -7.33
C LEU A 71 -7.66 -1.58 -7.35
N PRO A 72 -7.65 -2.84 -6.89
CA PRO A 72 -8.84 -3.67 -6.84
C PRO A 72 -9.82 -3.14 -5.79
N ASP A 73 -11.10 -3.52 -5.92
CA ASP A 73 -12.13 -3.21 -4.92
C ASP A 73 -11.91 -3.96 -3.59
N VAL A 74 -11.13 -5.05 -3.62
CA VAL A 74 -10.73 -5.86 -2.47
C VAL A 74 -9.23 -6.14 -2.54
N PHE A 75 -8.51 -5.88 -1.45
CA PHE A 75 -7.08 -6.08 -1.36
C PHE A 75 -6.77 -7.54 -1.03
N ASP A 76 -6.03 -8.20 -1.92
CA ASP A 76 -5.56 -9.56 -1.73
C ASP A 76 -4.16 -9.73 -2.34
N ARG A 77 -3.42 -10.74 -1.87
CA ARG A 77 -2.10 -11.14 -2.39
C ARG A 77 -2.12 -11.41 -3.90
N GLU A 78 -3.25 -11.88 -4.42
CA GLU A 78 -3.41 -12.20 -5.85
C GLU A 78 -3.64 -10.94 -6.67
N ALA A 79 -4.21 -9.91 -6.05
CA ALA A 79 -4.48 -8.63 -6.69
C ALA A 79 -3.27 -7.68 -6.65
N ILE A 80 -2.35 -7.86 -5.70
CA ILE A 80 -1.10 -7.09 -5.58
C ILE A 80 0.10 -8.03 -5.80
N PRO A 81 0.59 -8.17 -7.04
CA PRO A 81 1.64 -9.11 -7.36
C PRO A 81 2.98 -8.75 -6.69
N GLY A 82 3.62 -9.75 -6.09
CA GLY A 82 4.95 -9.63 -5.48
C GLY A 82 4.95 -9.24 -4.00
N LEU A 83 3.80 -9.22 -3.33
CA LEU A 83 3.79 -9.11 -1.88
C LEU A 83 4.47 -10.33 -1.24
N GLU A 84 5.42 -10.07 -0.33
CA GLU A 84 6.11 -11.11 0.43
C GLU A 84 5.43 -11.30 1.78
N TYR A 85 5.20 -12.56 2.15
CA TYR A 85 4.69 -12.90 3.49
C TYR A 85 5.77 -12.64 4.54
N ARG A 86 5.45 -11.82 5.54
CA ARG A 86 6.30 -11.56 6.70
C ARG A 86 5.49 -11.81 7.98
N PRO A 87 5.85 -12.82 8.79
CA PRO A 87 5.27 -12.99 10.11
C PRO A 87 5.79 -11.92 11.08
N TRP A 88 4.96 -11.48 12.04
CA TRP A 88 5.29 -10.49 13.08
C TRP A 88 4.84 -10.96 14.46
#